data_AF-A0A2R9SVU9-F1
#
_entry.id   AF-A0A2R9SVU9-F1
#
_cell.length_a   1.000
_cell.length_b   1.000
_cell.length_c   1.000
_cell.angle_alpha   90.00
_cell.angle_beta   90.00
_cell.angle_gamma   90.00
#
_symmetry.space_group_name_H-M   'P 1'
#
loop_
_entity.id
_entity.type
_entity.pdbx_description
1 polymer ?
#
loop_
_entity_poly.entity_id
_entity_poly.type
_entity_poly.pdbx_seq_one_letter_code
_entity_poly.pdbx_strand_id
1 'polypeptide(L)'
;MFRRMLFSCLVMILLFAAAPIHFADASTIEFTDSVNAQFKATAERAPGTIGSRLIKQYDDFKSERKQTMDWDDRISALRYANEARTSETRKQINDIDKDHIHKLEEQLQAAKTKYQPLFNGYTALNKQIAAARKLKDKSLSKLLQSQADGMKILVGLGRQDIRNKQVALTAAKKERTSKAAKIRSILSEMDPYKSKIKGDKSAISTPNKLMETE
;
A
#
# COMPACT_ATOMS: atom_id res chain seq x y z
N MET A 1 -28.31 -65.67 -8.43
CA MET A 1 -27.00 -65.14 -8.86
C MET A 1 -26.72 -63.71 -8.40
N PHE A 2 -27.68 -62.78 -8.52
CA PHE A 2 -27.52 -61.36 -8.12
C PHE A 2 -27.04 -61.12 -6.68
N ARG A 3 -27.56 -61.88 -5.70
CA ARG A 3 -27.20 -61.73 -4.28
C ARG A 3 -25.76 -62.17 -3.95
N ARG A 4 -25.17 -63.08 -4.74
CA ARG A 4 -23.76 -63.49 -4.62
C ARG A 4 -22.81 -62.48 -5.28
N MET A 5 -23.23 -61.84 -6.39
CA MET A 5 -22.48 -60.70 -6.96
C MET A 5 -22.51 -59.47 -6.07
N LEU A 6 -23.64 -59.16 -5.43
CA LEU A 6 -23.73 -58.04 -4.48
C LEU A 6 -22.83 -58.25 -3.25
N PHE A 7 -22.77 -59.47 -2.71
CA PHE A 7 -21.83 -59.80 -1.63
C PHE A 7 -20.36 -59.73 -2.08
N SER A 8 -20.05 -60.19 -3.31
CA SER A 8 -18.70 -60.10 -3.87
C SER A 8 -18.25 -58.66 -4.10
N CYS A 9 -19.13 -57.78 -4.57
CA CYS A 9 -18.83 -56.35 -4.71
C CYS A 9 -18.67 -55.66 -3.35
N LEU A 10 -19.49 -56.02 -2.36
CA LEU A 10 -19.40 -55.41 -1.02
C LEU A 10 -18.10 -55.78 -0.30
N VAL A 11 -17.64 -57.03 -0.45
CA VAL A 11 -16.35 -57.50 0.10
C VAL A 11 -15.17 -56.85 -0.62
N MET A 12 -15.28 -56.60 -1.93
CA MET A 12 -14.22 -55.93 -2.70
C MET A 12 -14.11 -54.43 -2.37
N ILE A 13 -15.23 -53.75 -2.07
CA ILE A 13 -15.24 -52.37 -1.59
C ILE A 13 -14.67 -52.28 -0.17
N LEU A 14 -14.95 -53.25 0.70
CA LEU A 14 -14.41 -53.29 2.06
C LEU A 14 -12.90 -53.54 2.09
N LEU A 15 -12.39 -54.36 1.16
CA LEU A 15 -10.93 -54.58 0.98
C LEU A 15 -10.21 -53.36 0.41
N PHE A 16 -10.88 -52.55 -0.42
CA PHE A 16 -10.32 -51.30 -0.94
C PHE A 16 -10.32 -50.17 0.11
N ALA A 17 -11.26 -50.20 1.07
CA ALA A 17 -11.34 -49.23 2.16
C ALA A 17 -10.41 -49.54 3.34
N ALA A 18 -9.92 -50.78 3.45
CA ALA A 18 -9.01 -51.22 4.51
C ALA A 18 -7.52 -51.18 4.11
N ALA A 19 -7.22 -50.89 2.84
CA ALA A 19 -5.85 -50.56 2.45
C ALA A 19 -5.50 -49.19 3.05
N PRO A 20 -4.42 -49.04 3.83
CA PRO A 20 -3.96 -47.73 4.23
C PRO A 20 -3.72 -46.93 2.95
N ILE A 21 -4.53 -45.90 2.73
CA ILE A 21 -4.22 -44.87 1.76
C ILE A 21 -2.98 -44.21 2.34
N HIS A 22 -1.81 -44.67 1.90
CA HIS A 22 -0.60 -43.90 2.04
C HIS A 22 -0.83 -42.66 1.18
N PHE A 23 -1.39 -41.62 1.80
CA PHE A 23 -1.05 -40.27 1.40
C PHE A 23 0.46 -40.23 1.52
N ALA A 24 1.15 -40.26 0.39
CA ALA A 24 2.48 -39.72 0.32
C ALA A 24 2.30 -38.25 0.72
N ASP A 25 2.46 -37.97 2.01
CA ASP A 25 2.90 -36.66 2.42
C ASP A 25 4.11 -36.37 1.55
N ALA A 26 4.06 -35.25 0.84
CA ALA A 26 5.19 -34.72 0.10
C ALA A 26 6.30 -34.46 1.13
N SER A 27 7.10 -35.50 1.39
CA SER A 27 8.29 -35.36 2.20
C SER A 27 9.21 -34.48 1.39
N THR A 28 9.36 -33.24 1.83
CA THR A 28 10.54 -32.44 1.53
C THR A 28 11.74 -33.38 1.57
N ILE A 29 12.54 -33.46 0.49
CA ILE A 29 13.78 -34.25 0.51
C ILE A 29 14.62 -33.72 1.66
N GLU A 30 14.55 -34.40 2.80
CA GLU A 30 15.36 -34.08 3.95
C GLU A 30 16.69 -34.79 3.77
N PHE A 31 17.77 -34.01 3.83
CA PHE A 31 19.14 -34.52 3.91
C PHE A 31 19.37 -35.14 5.29
N THR A 32 18.63 -36.19 5.58
CA THR A 32 18.74 -36.96 6.82
C THR A 32 20.06 -37.71 6.84
N ASP A 33 20.54 -38.00 8.05
CA ASP A 33 21.79 -38.73 8.22
C ASP A 33 21.72 -40.14 7.59
N SER A 34 20.52 -40.73 7.49
CA SER A 34 20.30 -42.03 6.86
C SER A 34 20.44 -41.97 5.33
N VAL A 35 19.88 -40.95 4.66
CA VAL A 35 20.03 -40.74 3.21
C VAL A 35 21.49 -40.46 2.86
N ASN A 36 22.17 -39.65 3.67
CA ASN A 36 23.60 -39.37 3.51
C ASN A 36 24.45 -40.65 3.67
N ALA A 37 24.14 -41.49 4.66
CA ALA A 37 24.84 -42.77 4.87
C ALA A 37 24.64 -43.75 3.70
N GLN A 38 23.41 -43.87 3.17
CA GLN A 38 23.11 -44.73 2.02
C GLN A 38 23.79 -44.23 0.74
N PHE A 39 23.83 -42.90 0.55
CA PHE A 39 24.51 -42.28 -0.57
C PHE A 39 26.02 -42.52 -0.52
N LYS A 40 26.65 -42.32 0.65
CA LYS A 40 28.09 -42.60 0.86
C LYS A 40 28.43 -44.06 0.64
N ALA A 41 27.63 -45.00 1.15
CA ALA A 41 27.81 -46.43 0.90
C ALA A 41 27.67 -46.80 -0.59
N THR A 42 26.89 -46.05 -1.37
CA THR A 42 26.77 -46.22 -2.82
C THR A 42 27.98 -45.63 -3.55
N ALA A 43 28.44 -44.45 -3.12
CA ALA A 43 29.64 -43.81 -3.64
C ALA A 43 30.91 -44.64 -3.39
N GLU A 44 31.01 -45.32 -2.25
CA GLU A 44 32.13 -46.23 -1.91
C GLU A 44 32.19 -47.46 -2.82
N ARG A 45 31.06 -47.90 -3.37
CA ARG A 45 31.00 -49.00 -4.35
C ARG A 45 31.31 -48.55 -5.78
N ALA A 46 31.44 -47.26 -6.03
CA ALA A 46 31.72 -46.73 -7.36
C ALA A 46 33.22 -46.84 -7.70
N PRO A 47 33.59 -47.31 -8.90
CA PRO A 47 34.98 -47.54 -9.26
C PRO A 47 35.77 -46.25 -9.51
N GLY A 48 37.07 -46.28 -9.21
CA GLY A 48 38.02 -45.19 -9.53
C GLY A 48 37.71 -43.87 -8.81
N THR A 49 37.81 -42.75 -9.52
CA THR A 49 37.59 -41.39 -8.96
C THR A 49 36.12 -40.98 -8.92
N ILE A 50 35.19 -41.88 -9.26
CA ILE A 50 33.75 -41.59 -9.33
C ILE A 50 33.17 -41.42 -7.93
N GLY A 51 33.52 -42.30 -6.99
CA GLY A 51 33.01 -42.24 -5.62
C GLY A 51 33.35 -40.92 -4.91
N SER A 52 34.60 -40.47 -5.01
CA SER A 52 35.02 -39.20 -4.41
C SER A 52 34.37 -37.98 -5.09
N ARG A 53 34.13 -38.03 -6.41
CA ARG A 53 33.40 -36.98 -7.13
C ARG A 53 31.93 -36.92 -6.71
N LEU A 54 31.30 -38.08 -6.52
CA LEU A 54 29.90 -38.20 -6.14
C LEU A 54 29.66 -37.64 -4.73
N ILE A 55 30.55 -37.96 -3.77
CA ILE A 55 30.54 -37.38 -2.42
C ILE A 55 30.70 -35.85 -2.49
N LYS A 56 31.67 -35.35 -3.26
CA LYS A 56 31.90 -33.92 -3.39
C LYS A 56 30.67 -33.19 -3.96
N GLN A 57 30.08 -33.70 -5.05
CA GLN A 57 28.89 -33.10 -5.66
C GLN A 57 27.69 -33.07 -4.71
N TYR A 58 27.54 -34.09 -3.86
CA TYR A 58 26.49 -34.15 -2.87
C TYR A 58 26.71 -33.16 -1.72
N ASP A 59 27.94 -33.04 -1.22
CA ASP A 59 28.29 -32.05 -0.19
C ASP A 59 28.13 -30.61 -0.72
N ASP A 60 28.55 -30.36 -1.98
CA ASP A 60 28.35 -29.08 -2.67
C ASP A 60 26.84 -28.76 -2.80
N PHE A 61 26.04 -29.73 -3.25
CA PHE A 61 24.58 -29.58 -3.37
C PHE A 61 23.90 -29.32 -2.02
N LYS A 62 24.29 -30.03 -0.95
CA LYS A 62 23.79 -29.81 0.40
C LYS A 62 24.11 -28.40 0.91
N SER A 63 25.32 -27.91 0.63
CA SER A 63 25.74 -26.55 0.97
C SER A 63 24.92 -25.49 0.20
N GLU A 64 24.76 -25.66 -1.11
CA GLU A 64 23.98 -24.75 -1.95
C GLU A 64 22.49 -24.72 -1.55
N ARG A 65 21.92 -25.87 -1.19
CA ARG A 65 20.54 -25.95 -0.70
C ARG A 65 20.35 -25.18 0.60
N LYS A 66 21.27 -25.35 1.56
CA LYS A 66 21.23 -24.61 2.82
C LYS A 66 21.33 -23.10 2.58
N GLN A 67 22.26 -22.67 1.73
CA GLN A 67 22.38 -21.25 1.37
C GLN A 67 21.08 -20.72 0.73
N THR A 68 20.44 -21.51 -0.13
CA THR A 68 19.17 -21.14 -0.77
C THR A 68 18.07 -20.94 0.27
N MET A 69 17.95 -21.84 1.26
CA MET A 69 16.97 -21.71 2.35
C MET A 69 17.24 -20.46 3.20
N ASP A 70 18.49 -20.23 3.60
CA ASP A 70 18.89 -19.04 4.37
C ASP A 70 18.55 -17.74 3.61
N TRP A 71 18.76 -17.72 2.28
CA TRP A 71 18.37 -16.60 1.43
C TRP A 71 16.86 -16.44 1.32
N ASP A 72 16.10 -17.52 1.20
CA ASP A 72 14.63 -17.48 1.14
C ASP A 72 14.02 -16.92 2.43
N ASP A 73 14.55 -17.32 3.58
CA ASP A 73 14.15 -16.79 4.90
C ASP A 73 14.47 -15.30 5.00
N ARG A 74 15.68 -14.90 4.59
CA ARG A 74 16.11 -13.49 4.59
C ARG A 74 15.26 -12.64 3.64
N ILE A 75 14.97 -13.12 2.44
CA ILE A 75 14.10 -12.44 1.47
C ILE A 75 12.69 -12.27 2.06
N SER A 76 12.16 -13.31 2.69
CA SER A 76 10.84 -13.29 3.31
C SER A 76 10.77 -12.26 4.45
N ALA A 77 11.76 -12.28 5.36
CA ALA A 77 11.85 -11.31 6.45
C ALA A 77 11.96 -9.85 5.95
N LEU A 78 12.82 -9.60 4.96
CA LEU A 78 12.96 -8.27 4.35
C LEU A 78 11.67 -7.83 3.66
N ARG A 79 10.97 -8.74 2.97
CA ARG A 79 9.68 -8.44 2.33
C ARG A 79 8.65 -7.97 3.36
N TYR A 80 8.47 -8.70 4.47
CA TYR A 80 7.52 -8.32 5.51
C TYR A 80 7.88 -6.98 6.15
N ALA A 81 9.16 -6.77 6.48
CA ALA A 81 9.62 -5.50 7.04
C ALA A 81 9.39 -4.32 6.07
N ASN A 82 9.64 -4.52 4.78
CA ASN A 82 9.43 -3.49 3.76
C ASN A 82 7.94 -3.21 3.51
N GLU A 83 7.08 -4.22 3.53
CA GLU A 83 5.63 -4.06 3.42
C GLU A 83 5.07 -3.26 4.61
N ALA A 84 5.52 -3.57 5.83
CA ALA A 84 5.14 -2.82 7.03
C ALA A 84 5.57 -1.34 6.94
N ARG A 85 6.83 -1.07 6.58
CA ARG A 85 7.35 0.29 6.39
C ARG A 85 6.61 1.04 5.28
N THR A 86 6.34 0.36 4.15
CA THR A 86 5.59 0.97 3.03
C THR A 86 4.18 1.36 3.46
N SER A 87 3.51 0.50 4.23
CA SER A 87 2.18 0.78 4.79
C SER A 87 2.21 1.99 5.73
N GLU A 88 3.20 2.05 6.62
CA GLU A 88 3.41 3.18 7.52
C GLU A 88 3.68 4.49 6.76
N THR A 89 4.60 4.48 5.78
CA THR A 89 4.87 5.65 4.93
C THR A 89 3.60 6.10 4.22
N ARG A 90 2.78 5.19 3.69
CA ARG A 90 1.50 5.54 3.06
C ARG A 90 0.52 6.22 4.02
N LYS A 91 0.51 5.83 5.31
CA LYS A 91 -0.27 6.53 6.33
C LYS A 91 0.28 7.93 6.56
N GLN A 92 1.59 8.06 6.75
CA GLN A 92 2.26 9.36 6.97
C GLN A 92 2.06 10.34 5.80
N ILE A 93 1.96 9.85 4.55
CA ILE A 93 1.63 10.68 3.38
C ILE A 93 0.30 11.43 3.57
N ASN A 94 -0.68 10.81 4.24
CA ASN A 94 -1.98 11.45 4.47
C ASN A 94 -1.89 12.59 5.50
N ASP A 95 -0.94 12.49 6.43
CA ASP A 95 -0.74 13.45 7.50
C ASP A 95 0.17 14.63 7.11
N ILE A 96 0.82 14.57 5.93
CA ILE A 96 1.64 15.66 5.38
C ILE A 96 0.84 16.96 5.41
N ASP A 97 1.41 17.95 6.12
CA ASP A 97 0.91 19.32 6.23
C ASP A 97 -0.56 19.44 6.72
N LYS A 98 -1.12 18.37 7.31
CA LYS A 98 -2.53 18.31 7.72
C LYS A 98 -2.90 19.40 8.71
N ASP A 99 -2.10 19.57 9.76
CA ASP A 99 -2.33 20.59 10.80
C ASP A 99 -2.18 22.01 10.25
N HIS A 100 -1.23 22.21 9.33
CA HIS A 100 -1.02 23.51 8.69
C HIS A 100 -2.22 23.89 7.80
N ILE A 101 -2.71 22.95 6.99
CA ILE A 101 -3.92 23.13 6.18
C ILE A 101 -5.13 23.41 7.07
N HIS A 102 -5.30 22.65 8.16
CA HIS A 102 -6.39 22.85 9.10
C HIS A 102 -6.38 24.26 9.70
N LYS A 103 -5.21 24.74 10.16
CA LYS A 103 -5.05 26.11 10.67
C LYS A 103 -5.40 27.16 9.61
N LEU A 104 -5.03 26.95 8.34
CA LEU A 104 -5.39 27.86 7.26
C LEU A 104 -6.90 27.86 6.96
N GLU A 105 -7.56 26.72 7.08
CA GLU A 105 -9.02 26.59 6.95
C GLU A 105 -9.75 27.34 8.08
N GLU A 106 -9.30 27.15 9.32
CA GLU A 106 -9.83 27.87 10.48
C GLU A 106 -9.63 29.38 10.33
N GLN A 107 -8.45 29.83 9.92
CA GLN A 107 -8.17 31.25 9.70
C GLN A 107 -9.04 31.85 8.60
N LEU A 108 -9.26 31.11 7.50
CA LEU A 108 -10.14 31.55 6.42
C LEU A 108 -11.59 31.66 6.91
N GLN A 109 -12.07 30.66 7.66
CA GLN A 109 -13.43 30.67 8.19
C GLN A 109 -13.63 31.78 9.22
N ALA A 110 -12.66 31.98 10.11
CA ALA A 110 -12.66 33.07 11.08
C ALA A 110 -12.69 34.44 10.38
N ALA A 111 -11.90 34.63 9.31
CA ALA A 111 -11.93 35.86 8.52
C ALA A 111 -13.29 36.08 7.84
N LYS A 112 -13.88 35.05 7.23
CA LYS A 112 -15.22 35.13 6.63
C LYS A 112 -16.26 35.55 7.67
N THR A 113 -16.29 34.90 8.82
CA THR A 113 -17.21 35.22 9.92
C THR A 113 -17.00 36.63 10.44
N LYS A 114 -15.73 37.06 10.61
CA LYS A 114 -15.38 38.40 11.09
C LYS A 114 -15.85 39.51 10.14
N TYR A 115 -15.72 39.32 8.83
CA TYR A 115 -16.11 40.34 7.84
C TYR A 115 -17.56 40.23 7.37
N GLN A 116 -18.28 39.14 7.67
CA GLN A 116 -19.67 38.95 7.25
C GLN A 116 -20.59 40.11 7.69
N PRO A 117 -20.56 40.60 8.95
CA PRO A 117 -21.40 41.73 9.36
C PRO A 117 -21.11 43.00 8.56
N LEU A 118 -19.83 43.26 8.26
CA LEU A 118 -19.40 44.41 7.45
C LEU A 118 -19.96 44.33 6.03
N PHE A 119 -19.90 43.15 5.40
CA PHE A 119 -20.45 42.94 4.06
C PHE A 119 -21.97 43.03 4.03
N ASN A 120 -22.65 42.51 5.06
CA ASN A 120 -24.09 42.61 5.22
C ASN A 120 -24.52 44.09 5.39
N GLY A 121 -23.82 44.84 6.23
CA GLY A 121 -24.06 46.27 6.45
C GLY A 121 -23.87 47.08 5.17
N TYR A 122 -22.78 46.86 4.44
CA TYR A 122 -22.54 47.52 3.15
C TYR A 122 -23.63 47.17 2.12
N THR A 123 -24.10 45.92 2.09
CA THR A 123 -25.18 45.49 1.18
C THR A 123 -26.51 46.15 1.56
N ALA A 124 -26.84 46.22 2.84
CA ALA A 124 -28.05 46.88 3.33
C ALA A 124 -28.04 48.38 3.02
N LEU A 125 -26.89 49.04 3.22
CA LEU A 125 -26.72 50.46 2.90
C LEU A 125 -26.92 50.75 1.41
N ASN A 126 -26.39 49.91 0.53
CA ASN A 126 -26.63 50.04 -0.92
C ASN A 126 -28.11 49.85 -1.29
N LYS A 127 -28.85 48.98 -0.60
CA LYS A 127 -30.30 48.85 -0.77
C LYS A 127 -31.05 50.11 -0.31
N GLN A 128 -30.64 50.70 0.81
CA GLN A 128 -31.21 51.96 1.31
C GLN A 128 -30.95 53.13 0.34
N ILE A 129 -29.74 53.22 -0.23
CA ILE A 129 -29.42 54.21 -1.29
C ILE A 129 -30.37 54.03 -2.48
N ALA A 130 -30.56 52.79 -2.95
CA ALA A 130 -31.46 52.50 -4.06
C ALA A 130 -32.92 52.89 -3.75
N ALA A 131 -33.38 52.67 -2.52
CA ALA A 131 -34.71 53.09 -2.08
C ALA A 131 -34.85 54.62 -2.01
N ALA A 132 -33.87 55.34 -1.42
CA ALA A 132 -33.87 56.80 -1.34
C ALA A 132 -33.88 57.46 -2.74
N ARG A 133 -33.14 56.88 -3.70
CA ARG A 133 -33.16 57.32 -5.11
C ARG A 133 -34.54 57.16 -5.74
N LYS A 134 -35.25 56.06 -5.45
CA LYS A 134 -36.64 55.85 -5.94
C LYS A 134 -37.62 56.86 -5.34
N LEU A 135 -37.42 57.26 -4.09
CA LEU A 135 -38.22 58.28 -3.41
C LEU A 135 -37.86 59.72 -3.82
N LYS A 136 -36.89 59.92 -4.73
CA LYS A 136 -36.38 61.22 -5.19
C LYS A 136 -35.81 62.11 -4.08
N ASP A 137 -35.49 61.56 -2.91
CA ASP A 137 -34.83 62.29 -1.84
C ASP A 137 -33.31 62.40 -2.12
N LYS A 138 -32.93 63.55 -2.69
CA LYS A 138 -31.53 63.87 -3.04
C LYS A 138 -30.64 64.08 -1.81
N SER A 139 -31.20 64.47 -0.67
CA SER A 139 -30.44 64.73 0.54
C SER A 139 -30.06 63.42 1.23
N LEU A 140 -31.05 62.55 1.42
CA LEU A 140 -30.88 61.23 2.04
C LEU A 140 -30.00 60.32 1.18
N SER A 141 -30.20 60.32 -0.13
CA SER A 141 -29.37 59.52 -1.04
C SER A 141 -27.89 59.95 -1.04
N LYS A 142 -27.58 61.25 -0.95
CA LYS A 142 -26.19 61.74 -0.83
C LYS A 142 -25.55 61.37 0.50
N LEU A 143 -26.29 61.49 1.61
CA LEU A 143 -25.80 61.12 2.93
C LEU A 143 -25.46 59.62 3.01
N LEU A 144 -26.40 58.76 2.57
CA LEU A 144 -26.18 57.31 2.55
C LEU A 144 -25.05 56.91 1.59
N GLN A 145 -24.90 57.61 0.46
CA GLN A 145 -23.78 57.39 -0.47
C GLN A 145 -22.43 57.68 0.18
N SER A 146 -22.29 58.82 0.88
CA SER A 146 -21.06 59.16 1.61
C SER A 146 -20.69 58.09 2.64
N GLN A 147 -21.68 57.58 3.37
CA GLN A 147 -21.48 56.48 4.32
C GLN A 147 -21.03 55.19 3.61
N ALA A 148 -21.60 54.87 2.45
CA ALA A 148 -21.22 53.68 1.69
C ALA A 148 -19.82 53.79 1.11
N ASP A 149 -19.43 54.98 0.64
CA ASP A 149 -18.10 55.25 0.12
C ASP A 149 -17.03 55.09 1.22
N GLY A 150 -17.33 55.51 2.46
CA GLY A 150 -16.48 55.24 3.62
C GLY A 150 -16.34 53.75 3.95
N MET A 151 -17.45 53.00 3.93
CA MET A 151 -17.43 51.55 4.17
C MET A 151 -16.74 50.76 3.05
N LYS A 152 -16.71 51.27 1.82
CA LYS A 152 -16.13 50.59 0.65
C LYS A 152 -14.65 50.24 0.84
N ILE A 153 -13.89 51.09 1.52
CA ILE A 153 -12.47 50.85 1.82
C ILE A 153 -12.32 49.64 2.74
N LEU A 154 -13.09 49.59 3.82
CA LEU A 154 -13.09 48.49 4.79
C LEU A 154 -13.55 47.18 4.14
N VAL A 155 -14.57 47.23 3.29
CA VAL A 155 -15.04 46.07 2.51
C VAL A 155 -13.96 45.58 1.54
N GLY A 156 -13.26 46.49 0.87
CA GLY A 156 -12.14 46.18 -0.01
C GLY A 156 -11.02 45.45 0.75
N LEU A 157 -10.64 45.96 1.92
CA LEU A 157 -9.63 45.35 2.79
C LEU A 157 -10.06 43.95 3.26
N GLY A 158 -11.31 43.80 3.74
CA GLY A 158 -11.82 42.50 4.18
C GLY A 158 -11.89 41.47 3.04
N ARG A 159 -12.29 41.88 1.84
CA ARG A 159 -12.24 41.02 0.65
C ARG A 159 -10.81 40.62 0.30
N GLN A 160 -9.86 41.54 0.42
CA GLN A 160 -8.46 41.25 0.15
C GLN A 160 -7.88 40.26 1.15
N ASP A 161 -8.16 40.41 2.45
CA ASP A 161 -7.70 39.47 3.48
C ASP A 161 -8.26 38.06 3.25
N ILE A 162 -9.56 37.93 2.98
CA ILE A 162 -10.18 36.63 2.64
C ILE A 162 -9.52 36.02 1.41
N ARG A 163 -9.26 36.82 0.36
CA ARG A 163 -8.56 36.33 -0.85
C ARG A 163 -7.14 35.86 -0.54
N ASN A 164 -6.38 36.62 0.24
CA ASN A 164 -5.01 36.24 0.61
C ASN A 164 -5.00 34.91 1.38
N LYS A 165 -5.92 34.72 2.34
CA LYS A 165 -6.05 33.46 3.10
C LYS A 165 -6.48 32.30 2.21
N GLN A 166 -7.39 32.54 1.26
CA GLN A 166 -7.81 31.53 0.28
C GLN A 166 -6.64 31.11 -0.62
N VAL A 167 -5.82 32.05 -1.08
CA VAL A 167 -4.63 31.77 -1.89
C VAL A 167 -3.62 30.95 -1.08
N ALA A 168 -3.35 31.33 0.18
CA ALA A 168 -2.46 30.59 1.07
C ALA A 168 -2.94 29.14 1.28
N LEU A 169 -4.24 28.94 1.53
CA LEU A 169 -4.83 27.61 1.67
C LEU A 169 -4.68 26.77 0.40
N THR A 170 -4.98 27.34 -0.76
CA THR A 170 -4.85 26.64 -2.04
C THR A 170 -3.39 26.29 -2.33
N ALA A 171 -2.45 27.19 -2.03
CA ALA A 171 -1.02 26.95 -2.18
C ALA A 171 -0.54 25.79 -1.30
N ALA A 172 -0.91 25.79 -0.01
CA ALA A 172 -0.57 24.71 0.92
C ALA A 172 -1.15 23.35 0.48
N LYS A 173 -2.40 23.32 0.00
CA LYS A 173 -3.03 22.10 -0.55
C LYS A 173 -2.29 21.58 -1.80
N LYS A 174 -1.85 22.49 -2.67
CA LYS A 174 -1.07 22.15 -3.87
C LYS A 174 0.31 21.60 -3.49
N GLU A 175 0.98 22.22 -2.54
CA GLU A 175 2.28 21.78 -2.04
C GLU A 175 2.19 20.39 -1.41
N ARG A 176 1.20 20.15 -0.53
CA ARG A 176 0.92 18.81 0.03
C ARG A 176 0.74 17.77 -1.06
N THR A 177 -0.07 18.07 -2.08
CA THR A 177 -0.30 17.16 -3.21
C THR A 177 1.00 16.85 -3.95
N SER A 178 1.84 17.86 -4.19
CA SER A 178 3.14 17.69 -4.84
C SER A 178 4.11 16.83 -4.02
N LYS A 179 4.25 17.11 -2.71
CA LYS A 179 5.07 16.30 -1.79
C LYS A 179 4.60 14.85 -1.77
N ALA A 180 3.29 14.64 -1.62
CA ALA A 180 2.69 13.32 -1.61
C ALA A 180 2.90 12.57 -2.93
N ALA A 181 2.81 13.25 -4.08
CA ALA A 181 3.10 12.66 -5.38
C ALA A 181 4.57 12.23 -5.51
N LYS A 182 5.52 13.08 -5.07
CA LYS A 182 6.95 12.74 -5.07
C LYS A 182 7.24 11.48 -4.25
N ILE A 183 6.69 11.40 -3.04
CA ILE A 183 6.89 10.22 -2.18
C ILE A 183 6.27 8.96 -2.83
N ARG A 184 5.07 9.06 -3.41
CA ARG A 184 4.45 7.94 -4.13
C ARG A 184 5.27 7.49 -5.34
N SER A 185 5.89 8.43 -6.06
CA SER A 185 6.79 8.13 -7.17
C SER A 185 7.99 7.31 -6.70
N ILE A 186 8.65 7.74 -5.62
CA ILE A 186 9.79 7.02 -5.04
C ILE A 186 9.36 5.62 -4.58
N LEU A 187 8.19 5.48 -3.95
CA LEU A 187 7.67 4.16 -3.57
C LEU A 187 7.39 3.25 -4.76
N SER A 188 6.99 3.81 -5.92
CA SER A 188 6.74 3.03 -7.14
C SER A 188 8.01 2.54 -7.84
N GLU A 189 9.16 3.17 -7.58
CA GLU A 189 10.47 2.68 -8.07
C GLU A 189 10.82 1.29 -7.48
N MET A 190 10.13 0.85 -6.43
CA MET A 190 10.27 -0.50 -5.86
C MET A 190 9.55 -1.59 -6.68
N ASP A 191 8.57 -1.24 -7.50
CA ASP A 191 7.71 -2.22 -8.19
C ASP A 191 8.46 -3.11 -9.20
N PRO A 192 9.41 -2.60 -10.01
CA PRO A 192 10.26 -3.43 -10.87
C PRO A 192 11.05 -4.48 -10.08
N TYR A 193 11.60 -4.11 -8.92
CA TYR A 193 12.35 -5.03 -8.06
C TYR A 193 11.46 -6.11 -7.47
N LYS A 194 10.24 -5.78 -7.04
CA LYS A 194 9.26 -6.77 -6.58
C LYS A 194 8.90 -7.77 -7.68
N SER A 195 8.69 -7.28 -8.90
CA SER A 195 8.41 -8.13 -10.05
C SER A 195 9.57 -9.07 -10.35
N LYS A 196 10.80 -8.55 -10.36
CA LYS A 196 12.02 -9.35 -10.57
C LYS A 196 12.18 -10.43 -9.50
N ILE A 197 12.09 -10.07 -8.22
CA ILE A 197 12.20 -11.02 -7.09
C ILE A 197 11.11 -12.10 -7.20
N LYS A 198 9.89 -11.74 -7.58
CA LYS A 198 8.81 -12.72 -7.78
C LYS A 198 9.12 -13.67 -8.95
N GLY A 199 9.66 -13.15 -10.05
CA GLY A 199 10.11 -13.94 -11.20
C GLY A 199 11.22 -14.91 -10.81
N ASP A 200 12.28 -14.42 -10.16
CA ASP A 200 13.42 -15.20 -9.69
C ASP A 200 12.97 -16.31 -8.72
N LYS A 201 12.08 -15.99 -7.76
CA LYS A 201 11.52 -16.99 -6.84
C LYS A 201 10.67 -18.05 -7.54
N SER A 202 9.92 -17.66 -8.56
CA SER A 202 9.12 -18.61 -9.36
C SER A 202 10.01 -19.54 -10.17
N ALA A 203 11.12 -19.03 -10.71
CA ALA A 203 12.10 -19.83 -11.43
C ALA A 203 12.80 -20.85 -10.52
N ILE A 204 13.10 -20.49 -9.26
CA ILE A 204 13.71 -21.39 -8.26
C ILE A 204 12.69 -22.41 -7.71
N SER A 205 11.42 -22.03 -7.60
CA SER A 205 10.38 -22.94 -7.10
C SER A 205 10.10 -24.11 -8.05
N THR A 206 10.33 -23.96 -9.36
CA THR A 206 10.03 -25.01 -10.35
C THR A 206 10.97 -26.23 -10.23
N PRO A 207 12.31 -26.08 -10.18
CA PRO A 207 13.22 -27.20 -9.91
C PRO A 207 12.95 -27.88 -8.56
N ASN A 208 12.70 -27.10 -7.49
CA ASN A 208 12.45 -27.66 -6.16
C ASN A 208 11.19 -28.53 -6.12
N LYS A 209 10.13 -28.11 -6.83
CA LYS A 209 8.90 -28.91 -6.96
C LYS A 209 9.13 -30.21 -7.73
N LEU A 210 9.94 -30.18 -8.79
CA LEU A 210 10.27 -31.37 -9.57
C LEU A 210 11.04 -32.40 -8.73
N MET A 211 11.93 -31.94 -7.86
CA MET A 211 12.65 -32.81 -6.93
C MET A 211 11.77 -33.36 -5.80
N GLU A 212 10.70 -32.66 -5.39
CA GLU A 212 9.74 -33.16 -4.39
C GLU A 212 8.70 -34.14 -4.97
N THR A 213 8.62 -34.28 -6.29
CA THR A 213 7.64 -35.13 -6.99
C THR A 213 8.19 -36.44 -7.56
N GLU A 214 9.50 -36.70 -7.46
CA GLU A 214 10.12 -38.01 -7.79
C GLU A 214 10.46 -38.79 -6.51
#